data_AF-A0A965EI35-F1
#
_entry.id   AF-A0A965EI35-F1
#
_cell.length_a   1.000
_cell.length_b   1.000
_cell.length_c   1.000
_cell.angle_alpha   90.00
_cell.angle_beta   90.00
_cell.angle_gamma   90.00
#
_symmetry.space_group_name_H-M   'P 1'
#
loop_
_entity.id
_entity.type
_entity.pdbx_description
1 polymer ?
#
loop_
_entity_poly.entity_id
_entity_poly.type
_entity_poly.pdbx_seq_one_letter_code
_entity_poly.pdbx_strand_id
1 'polypeptide(L)'
;MDTTIRQAMKEVTDAAKAKVPGTVPGGLYNWQDNESVEARGKFPKYNSGIIRAGLTYTLGTSKTNSRGFQALYSMMNKSPVGAIVETAGRVHPFGRPQKANRKYGQSSKNIGQSNNPDAGRRFVLSMNGVGPLKQYDKFERGRGRLLYAAYAENQGKALDATMKAIEKASAEFQRRARTHNERAVAYGAVA
;
A
#
# COMPACT_ATOMS: atom_id res chain seq x y z
N MET A 1 -14.73 16.50 9.99
CA MET A 1 -13.64 16.33 9.01
C MET A 1 -13.29 14.86 8.80
N ASP A 2 -13.18 14.08 9.88
CA ASP A 2 -12.61 12.72 9.82
C ASP A 2 -13.45 11.66 9.10
N THR A 3 -14.78 11.74 9.13
CA THR A 3 -15.66 10.68 8.59
C THR A 3 -15.60 10.54 7.08
N THR A 4 -15.55 11.65 6.32
CA THR A 4 -15.47 11.63 4.86
C THR A 4 -14.14 11.04 4.37
N ILE A 5 -13.03 11.46 4.97
CA ILE A 5 -11.69 10.96 4.63
C ILE A 5 -11.59 9.47 4.96
N ARG A 6 -12.07 9.09 6.15
CA ARG A 6 -12.15 7.69 6.58
C ARG A 6 -12.93 6.83 5.59
N GLN A 7 -14.09 7.30 5.15
CA GLN A 7 -14.93 6.58 4.18
C GLN A 7 -14.20 6.40 2.85
N ALA A 8 -13.62 7.47 2.31
CA ALA A 8 -12.87 7.42 1.05
C ALA A 8 -11.66 6.47 1.12
N MET A 9 -10.91 6.48 2.22
CA MET A 9 -9.80 5.55 2.42
C MET A 9 -10.26 4.09 2.61
N LYS A 10 -11.39 3.91 3.29
CA LYS A 10 -11.99 2.60 3.48
C LYS A 10 -12.38 1.98 2.14
N GLU A 11 -12.99 2.74 1.24
CA GLU A 11 -13.37 2.26 -0.10
C GLU A 11 -12.18 1.75 -0.91
N VAL A 12 -11.08 2.50 -0.96
CA VAL A 12 -9.85 2.07 -1.64
C VAL A 12 -9.27 0.82 -0.99
N THR A 13 -9.25 0.78 0.34
CA THR A 13 -8.70 -0.35 1.10
C THR A 13 -9.54 -1.62 0.90
N ASP A 14 -10.87 -1.51 0.90
CA ASP A 14 -11.77 -2.63 0.68
C ASP A 14 -11.66 -3.16 -0.75
N ALA A 15 -11.55 -2.26 -1.75
CA ALA A 15 -11.25 -2.65 -3.12
C ALA A 15 -9.90 -3.38 -3.23
N ALA A 16 -8.87 -2.95 -2.51
CA ALA A 16 -7.58 -3.64 -2.46
C ALA A 16 -7.70 -5.03 -1.82
N LYS A 17 -8.44 -5.16 -0.72
CA LYS A 17 -8.69 -6.45 -0.03
C LYS A 17 -9.46 -7.44 -0.90
N ALA A 18 -10.41 -6.96 -1.71
CA ALA A 18 -11.18 -7.77 -2.63
C ALA A 18 -10.32 -8.39 -3.74
N LYS A 19 -9.21 -7.74 -4.12
CA LYS A 19 -8.24 -8.28 -5.09
C LYS A 19 -7.41 -9.43 -4.54
N VAL A 20 -7.36 -9.63 -3.22
CA VAL A 20 -6.55 -10.69 -2.60
C VAL A 20 -7.24 -12.03 -2.84
N PRO A 21 -6.60 -12.99 -3.54
CA PRO A 21 -7.20 -14.30 -3.75
C PRO A 21 -7.39 -15.06 -2.42
N GLY A 22 -8.32 -16.02 -2.39
CA GLY A 22 -8.53 -16.86 -1.20
C GLY A 22 -7.36 -17.81 -0.94
N THR A 23 -6.81 -18.37 -2.01
CA THR A 23 -5.72 -19.34 -2.05
C THR A 23 -4.52 -18.79 -2.83
N VAL A 24 -3.40 -19.48 -2.77
CA VAL A 24 -2.18 -19.06 -3.46
C VAL A 24 -2.42 -18.93 -4.97
N PRO A 25 -2.08 -17.78 -5.58
CA PRO A 25 -2.24 -17.59 -7.01
C PRO A 25 -1.41 -18.62 -7.79
N GLY A 26 -2.03 -19.23 -8.81
CA GLY A 26 -1.37 -20.18 -9.72
C GLY A 26 -0.81 -21.44 -9.06
N GLY A 27 -1.31 -21.84 -7.88
CA GLY A 27 -0.93 -23.10 -7.23
C GLY A 27 0.56 -23.17 -6.88
N LEU A 28 1.18 -22.06 -6.50
CA LEU A 28 2.61 -22.01 -6.21
C LEU A 28 2.97 -22.88 -5.01
N TYR A 29 3.59 -24.03 -5.29
CA TYR A 29 4.17 -24.92 -4.30
C TYR A 29 5.20 -24.21 -3.43
N ASN A 30 5.29 -24.62 -2.16
CA ASN A 30 6.22 -24.10 -1.16
C ASN A 30 6.04 -22.62 -0.78
N TRP A 31 4.97 -21.95 -1.25
CA TRP A 31 4.64 -20.61 -0.79
C TRP A 31 3.45 -20.60 0.17
N GLN A 32 2.50 -21.51 0.04
CA GLN A 32 1.37 -21.72 0.96
C GLN A 32 1.51 -23.07 1.67
N ASP A 33 2.55 -23.24 2.48
CA ASP A 33 2.72 -24.46 3.29
C ASP A 33 2.10 -24.27 4.68
N ASN A 34 1.92 -25.39 5.38
CA ASN A 34 1.06 -25.58 6.58
C ASN A 34 1.43 -24.78 7.84
N GLU A 35 2.35 -23.81 7.74
CA GLU A 35 2.67 -22.90 8.83
C GLU A 35 2.54 -21.45 8.33
N SER A 36 1.62 -20.70 8.91
CA SER A 36 1.54 -19.25 8.74
C SER A 36 2.70 -18.59 9.50
N VAL A 37 3.86 -18.50 8.85
CA VAL A 37 5.06 -17.97 9.49
C VAL A 37 5.32 -16.52 9.05
N GLU A 38 4.72 -15.55 9.74
CA GLU A 38 5.31 -14.20 9.81
C GLU A 38 6.35 -14.13 10.95
N ALA A 39 7.25 -15.12 11.02
CA ALA A 39 8.36 -15.06 11.96
C ALA A 39 9.48 -14.19 11.38
N ARG A 40 10.09 -13.36 12.24
CA ARG A 40 11.27 -12.57 11.89
C ARG A 40 12.36 -13.50 11.35
N GLY A 41 12.90 -13.15 10.18
CA GLY A 41 13.99 -13.89 9.54
C GLY A 41 13.57 -15.05 8.63
N LYS A 42 12.27 -15.42 8.57
CA LYS A 42 11.77 -16.43 7.63
C LYS A 42 11.09 -15.78 6.42
N PHE A 43 11.08 -16.49 5.28
CA PHE A 43 10.39 -16.02 4.08
C PHE A 43 8.87 -16.04 4.30
N PRO A 44 8.14 -14.92 4.09
CA PRO A 44 6.70 -14.86 4.35
C PRO A 44 5.91 -15.82 3.46
N LYS A 45 5.12 -16.69 4.10
CA LYS A 45 4.23 -17.63 3.42
C LYS A 45 2.90 -16.97 3.05
N TYR A 46 2.29 -17.43 1.97
CA TYR A 46 1.01 -16.92 1.49
C TYR A 46 -0.09 -17.19 2.51
N ASN A 47 -0.73 -16.12 2.97
CA ASN A 47 -1.93 -16.20 3.79
C ASN A 47 -2.85 -15.02 3.45
N SER A 48 -4.01 -15.32 2.87
CA SER A 48 -4.94 -14.29 2.39
C SER A 48 -5.54 -13.45 3.52
N GLY A 49 -5.75 -14.03 4.70
CA GLY A 49 -6.19 -13.31 5.89
C GLY A 49 -5.17 -12.26 6.34
N ILE A 50 -3.90 -12.64 6.43
CA ILE A 50 -2.80 -11.74 6.81
C ILE A 50 -2.60 -10.63 5.77
N ILE A 51 -2.64 -10.96 4.47
CA ILE A 51 -2.54 -9.95 3.40
C ILE A 51 -3.68 -8.93 3.52
N ARG A 52 -4.93 -9.38 3.67
CA ARG A 52 -6.09 -8.50 3.81
C ARG A 52 -6.00 -7.64 5.08
N ALA A 53 -5.54 -8.20 6.20
CA ALA A 53 -5.33 -7.46 7.43
C ALA A 53 -4.23 -6.39 7.31
N GLY A 54 -3.17 -6.69 6.54
CA GLY A 54 -2.06 -5.77 6.28
C GLY A 54 -2.44 -4.58 5.38
N LEU A 55 -3.46 -4.71 4.53
CA LEU A 55 -4.01 -3.63 3.72
C LEU A 55 -4.86 -2.70 4.60
N THR A 56 -4.29 -1.55 4.94
CA THR A 56 -4.86 -0.66 5.95
C THR A 56 -4.62 0.82 5.64
N TYR A 57 -5.29 1.67 6.39
CA TYR A 57 -5.10 3.12 6.38
C TYR A 57 -4.92 3.64 7.80
N THR A 58 -4.26 4.79 7.93
CA THR A 58 -4.09 5.50 9.19
C THR A 58 -4.66 6.90 9.06
N LEU A 59 -5.41 7.31 10.09
CA LEU A 59 -5.88 8.66 10.28
C LEU A 59 -5.06 9.26 11.43
N GLY A 60 -4.38 10.39 11.19
CA GLY A 60 -3.54 11.06 12.20
C GLY A 60 -2.09 11.25 11.76
N THR A 61 -1.39 12.13 12.48
CA THR A 61 -0.03 12.56 12.16
C THR A 61 0.99 11.42 12.32
N SER A 62 1.77 11.16 11.28
CA SER A 62 2.95 10.31 11.38
C SER A 62 4.11 11.04 12.07
N LYS A 63 5.15 10.28 12.45
CA LYS A 63 6.44 10.89 12.80
C LYS A 63 6.92 11.79 11.65
N THR A 64 7.49 12.93 12.00
CA THR A 64 8.13 13.85 11.05
C THR A 64 9.30 13.14 10.39
N ASN A 65 9.39 13.23 9.07
CA ASN A 65 10.57 12.74 8.35
C ASN A 65 11.74 13.74 8.51
N SER A 66 12.94 13.34 8.07
CA SER A 66 14.14 14.19 8.14
C SER A 66 14.06 15.51 7.36
N ARG A 67 13.00 15.71 6.57
CA ARG A 67 12.73 16.91 5.78
C ARG A 67 11.62 17.78 6.38
N GLY A 68 11.14 17.48 7.59
CA GLY A 68 10.11 18.28 8.25
C GLY A 68 8.66 17.94 7.86
N PHE A 69 8.43 16.96 6.98
CA PHE A 69 7.06 16.60 6.57
C PHE A 69 6.47 15.49 7.45
N GLN A 70 5.17 15.56 7.70
CA GLN A 70 4.36 14.52 8.35
C GLN A 70 3.22 14.08 7.43
N ALA A 71 2.92 12.78 7.40
CA ALA A 71 1.72 12.28 6.77
C ALA A 71 0.55 12.40 7.75
N LEU A 72 -0.52 13.11 7.38
CA LEU A 72 -1.75 13.20 8.18
C LEU A 72 -2.68 12.00 7.93
N TYR A 73 -2.63 11.47 6.72
CA TYR A 73 -3.41 10.33 6.29
C TYR A 73 -2.53 9.46 5.41
N SER A 74 -2.58 8.15 5.60
CA SER A 74 -1.77 7.24 4.80
C SER A 74 -2.49 5.93 4.55
N MET A 75 -2.27 5.35 3.37
CA MET A 75 -2.70 3.99 3.03
C MET A 75 -1.45 3.16 2.78
N MET A 76 -1.40 1.95 3.33
CA MET A 76 -0.22 1.12 3.23
C MET A 76 -0.54 -0.37 3.32
N ASN A 77 0.36 -1.18 2.77
CA ASN A 77 0.40 -2.61 3.00
C ASN A 77 1.46 -2.91 4.07
N LYS A 78 1.02 -3.29 5.27
CA LYS A 78 1.90 -3.58 6.41
C LYS A 78 2.41 -5.03 6.45
N SER A 79 1.83 -5.92 5.66
CA SER A 79 2.21 -7.34 5.68
C SER A 79 3.39 -7.61 4.73
N PRO A 80 4.47 -8.27 5.18
CA PRO A 80 5.56 -8.71 4.31
C PRO A 80 5.07 -9.56 3.13
N VAL A 81 4.16 -10.49 3.36
CA VAL A 81 3.56 -11.32 2.30
C VAL A 81 2.76 -10.47 1.30
N GLY A 82 1.98 -9.51 1.78
CA GLY A 82 1.22 -8.61 0.91
C GLY A 82 2.12 -7.69 0.09
N ALA A 83 3.25 -7.25 0.64
CA ALA A 83 4.23 -6.45 -0.10
C ALA A 83 4.84 -7.23 -1.28
N ILE A 84 5.03 -8.54 -1.13
CA ILE A 84 5.45 -9.42 -2.23
C ILE A 84 4.37 -9.44 -3.31
N VAL A 85 3.11 -9.71 -2.95
CA VAL A 85 1.98 -9.75 -3.90
C VAL A 85 1.80 -8.41 -4.63
N GLU A 86 1.85 -7.31 -3.88
CA GLU A 86 1.71 -5.94 -4.41
C GLU A 86 2.74 -5.66 -5.51
N THR A 87 3.99 -6.07 -5.30
CA THR A 87 5.13 -5.63 -6.10
C THR A 87 5.69 -6.67 -7.06
N ALA A 88 5.17 -7.90 -7.04
CA ALA A 88 5.67 -8.99 -7.87
C ALA A 88 5.56 -8.66 -9.37
N GLY A 89 6.69 -8.81 -10.07
CA GLY A 89 6.81 -8.48 -11.50
C GLY A 89 7.08 -7.01 -11.80
N ARG A 90 7.16 -6.13 -10.80
CA ARG A 90 7.36 -4.68 -11.01
C ARG A 90 8.72 -4.34 -11.63
N VAL A 91 9.80 -4.88 -11.06
CA VAL A 91 11.17 -4.65 -11.58
C VAL A 91 11.60 -5.75 -12.56
N HIS A 92 11.08 -6.97 -12.39
CA HIS A 92 11.39 -8.11 -13.27
C HIS A 92 10.09 -8.74 -13.78
N PRO A 93 9.48 -8.19 -14.84
CA PRO A 93 8.20 -8.66 -15.37
C PRO A 93 8.19 -10.12 -15.81
N PHE A 94 9.35 -10.65 -16.22
CA PHE A 94 9.54 -12.04 -16.62
C PHE A 94 10.14 -12.93 -15.53
N GLY A 95 10.22 -12.42 -14.30
CA GLY A 95 10.88 -13.09 -13.19
C GLY A 95 12.39 -12.87 -13.16
N ARG A 96 12.97 -13.05 -11.97
CA ARG A 96 14.43 -12.98 -11.78
C ARG A 96 15.09 -14.29 -12.26
N PRO A 97 16.30 -14.23 -12.83
CA PRO A 97 17.14 -15.41 -13.01
C PRO A 97 17.36 -16.14 -11.68
N GLN A 98 17.46 -17.47 -11.73
CA GLN A 98 17.63 -18.31 -10.55
C GLN A 98 19.03 -18.91 -10.49
N LYS A 99 19.47 -19.31 -9.30
CA LYS A 99 20.84 -19.81 -9.07
C LYS A 99 21.16 -21.07 -9.88
N ALA A 100 20.14 -21.84 -10.29
CA ALA A 100 20.29 -22.97 -11.20
C ALA A 100 20.96 -22.58 -12.53
N ASN A 101 20.75 -21.35 -13.00
CA ASN A 101 21.35 -20.81 -14.23
C ASN A 101 22.54 -19.87 -13.94
N ARG A 102 23.06 -19.84 -12.71
CA ARG A 102 24.14 -18.95 -12.32
C ARG A 102 25.46 -19.48 -12.88
N LYS A 103 26.18 -18.63 -13.61
CA LYS A 103 27.52 -18.95 -14.09
C LYS A 103 28.52 -18.95 -12.93
N TYR A 104 29.57 -19.77 -13.03
CA TYR A 104 30.68 -19.73 -12.09
C TYR A 104 31.28 -18.31 -12.03
N GLY A 105 31.61 -17.83 -10.82
CA GLY A 105 32.11 -16.46 -10.59
C GLY A 105 31.06 -15.34 -10.66
N GLN A 106 29.80 -15.63 -11.02
CA GLN A 106 28.75 -14.61 -11.10
C GLN A 106 28.21 -14.21 -9.71
N SER A 107 28.04 -12.89 -9.51
CA SER A 107 27.43 -12.33 -8.29
C SER A 107 25.99 -12.82 -8.07
N SER A 108 25.65 -13.10 -6.81
CA SER A 108 24.30 -13.54 -6.40
C SER A 108 23.31 -12.39 -6.15
N LYS A 109 23.75 -11.12 -6.19
CA LYS A 109 22.97 -9.94 -5.76
C LYS A 109 21.63 -9.77 -6.49
N ASN A 110 21.50 -10.28 -7.72
CA ASN A 110 20.27 -10.21 -8.52
C ASN A 110 19.73 -11.59 -8.95
N ILE A 111 20.16 -12.65 -8.27
CA ILE A 111 19.84 -14.03 -8.62
C ILE A 111 19.02 -14.67 -7.48
N GLY A 112 17.86 -15.23 -7.85
CA GLY A 112 17.00 -15.96 -6.92
C GLY A 112 17.65 -17.26 -6.44
N GLN A 113 17.29 -17.70 -5.24
CA GLN A 113 17.95 -18.82 -4.56
C GLN A 113 17.34 -20.20 -4.88
N SER A 114 16.45 -20.30 -5.87
CA SER A 114 15.80 -21.56 -6.24
C SER A 114 16.67 -22.45 -7.13
N ASN A 115 16.57 -23.76 -6.93
CA ASN A 115 17.16 -24.77 -7.83
C ASN A 115 16.34 -24.96 -9.12
N ASN A 116 15.12 -24.42 -9.19
CA ASN A 116 14.34 -24.42 -10.42
C ASN A 116 14.68 -23.16 -11.24
N PRO A 117 15.24 -23.29 -12.46
CA PRO A 117 15.64 -22.14 -13.29
C PRO A 117 14.47 -21.20 -13.61
N ASP A 118 13.25 -21.73 -13.65
CA ASP A 118 12.03 -21.01 -14.00
C ASP A 118 11.25 -20.48 -12.80
N ALA A 119 11.75 -20.66 -11.56
CA ALA A 119 10.98 -20.32 -10.36
C ALA A 119 10.53 -18.84 -10.34
N GLY A 120 11.43 -17.92 -10.71
CA GLY A 120 11.10 -16.50 -10.78
C GLY A 120 10.02 -16.19 -11.82
N ARG A 121 10.13 -16.80 -13.01
CA ARG A 121 9.16 -16.63 -14.09
C ARG A 121 7.80 -17.17 -13.70
N ARG A 122 7.75 -18.40 -13.18
CA ARG A 122 6.53 -19.06 -12.68
C ARG A 122 5.86 -18.23 -11.59
N PHE A 123 6.64 -17.75 -10.62
CA PHE A 123 6.13 -16.89 -9.55
C PHE A 123 5.43 -15.64 -10.10
N VAL A 124 6.10 -14.88 -10.98
CA VAL A 124 5.54 -13.64 -11.53
C VAL A 124 4.34 -13.91 -12.44
N LEU A 125 4.36 -14.98 -13.25
CA LEU A 125 3.22 -15.38 -14.08
C LEU A 125 2.00 -15.75 -13.23
N SER A 126 2.19 -16.53 -12.16
CA SER A 126 1.11 -16.89 -11.24
C SER A 126 0.46 -15.68 -10.59
N MET A 127 1.20 -14.58 -10.39
CA MET A 127 0.64 -13.33 -9.84
C MET A 127 -0.34 -12.64 -10.79
N ASN A 128 -0.41 -13.02 -12.07
CA ASN A 128 -1.45 -12.54 -12.96
C ASN A 128 -2.85 -13.00 -12.51
N GLY A 129 -2.95 -14.09 -11.73
CA GLY A 129 -4.20 -14.50 -11.07
C GLY A 129 -4.70 -13.54 -9.99
N VAL A 130 -3.87 -12.60 -9.52
CA VAL A 130 -4.29 -11.50 -8.62
C VAL A 130 -4.84 -10.32 -9.42
N GLY A 131 -4.35 -10.14 -10.64
CA GLY A 131 -4.64 -9.00 -11.50
C GLY A 131 -3.37 -8.33 -12.04
N PRO A 132 -3.50 -7.43 -13.03
CA PRO A 132 -2.38 -6.76 -13.66
C PRO A 132 -1.73 -5.74 -12.71
N LEU A 133 -0.44 -5.48 -12.93
CA LEU A 133 0.26 -4.35 -12.32
C LEU A 133 -0.30 -3.04 -12.88
N LYS A 134 -1.00 -2.27 -12.06
CA LYS A 134 -1.52 -0.94 -12.39
C LYS A 134 -0.69 0.14 -11.73
N GLN A 135 -0.61 1.29 -12.39
CA GLN A 135 0.23 2.40 -11.99
C GLN A 135 -0.65 3.60 -11.65
N TYR A 136 -0.44 4.20 -10.48
CA TYR A 136 -1.22 5.37 -10.06
C TYR A 136 -0.50 6.71 -10.26
N ASP A 137 0.83 6.69 -10.45
CA ASP A 137 1.65 7.87 -10.75
C ASP A 137 2.48 7.65 -12.03
N LYS A 138 3.44 8.52 -12.33
CA LYS A 138 4.33 8.36 -13.50
C LYS A 138 5.57 7.49 -13.25
N PHE A 139 5.72 6.95 -12.04
CA PHE A 139 6.95 6.29 -11.61
C PHE A 139 6.72 4.79 -11.39
N GLU A 140 7.73 3.97 -11.72
CA GLU A 140 7.69 2.51 -11.48
C GLU A 140 7.51 2.13 -10.01
N ARG A 141 7.78 3.04 -9.06
CA ARG A 141 7.51 2.82 -7.64
C ARG A 141 6.02 2.86 -7.31
N GLY A 142 5.21 3.56 -8.09
CA GLY A 142 3.76 3.69 -7.90
C GLY A 142 2.97 2.63 -8.67
N ARG A 143 3.61 1.52 -9.05
CA ARG A 143 3.01 0.40 -9.78
C ARG A 143 2.80 -0.80 -8.87
N GLY A 144 1.63 -1.40 -8.85
CA GLY A 144 1.34 -2.56 -8.00
C GLY A 144 0.04 -3.28 -8.34
N ARG A 145 -0.24 -4.38 -7.63
CA ARG A 145 -1.36 -5.30 -7.92
C ARG A 145 -2.54 -5.21 -6.95
N LEU A 146 -2.33 -4.71 -5.73
CA LEU A 146 -3.36 -4.66 -4.70
C LEU A 146 -3.73 -3.21 -4.40
N LEU A 147 -3.10 -2.59 -3.40
CA LEU A 147 -3.40 -1.23 -2.97
C LEU A 147 -3.11 -0.20 -4.06
N TYR A 148 -1.99 -0.34 -4.77
CA TYR A 148 -1.66 0.60 -5.85
C TYR A 148 -2.62 0.45 -7.02
N ALA A 149 -3.05 -0.77 -7.32
CA ALA A 149 -4.06 -1.01 -8.34
C ALA A 149 -5.43 -0.46 -7.96
N ALA A 150 -5.88 -0.70 -6.74
CA ALA A 150 -7.14 -0.17 -6.22
C ALA A 150 -7.13 1.37 -6.18
N TYR A 151 -6.01 1.98 -5.79
CA TYR A 151 -5.87 3.43 -5.79
C TYR A 151 -5.84 4.02 -7.20
N ALA A 152 -5.16 3.38 -8.16
CA ALA A 152 -5.21 3.77 -9.57
C ALA A 152 -6.64 3.69 -10.14
N GLU A 153 -7.36 2.61 -9.83
CA GLU A 153 -8.76 2.39 -10.24
C GLU A 153 -9.74 3.36 -9.58
N ASN A 154 -9.42 3.89 -8.41
CA ASN A 154 -10.21 4.91 -7.74
C ASN A 154 -10.20 6.26 -8.49
N GLN A 155 -9.28 6.46 -9.45
CA GLN A 155 -9.24 7.62 -10.35
C GLN A 155 -9.23 8.97 -9.61
N GLY A 156 -8.56 9.03 -8.46
CA GLY A 156 -8.42 10.26 -7.68
C GLY A 156 -9.64 10.64 -6.82
N LYS A 157 -10.72 9.86 -6.80
CA LYS A 157 -11.91 10.15 -5.97
C LYS A 157 -11.56 10.28 -4.48
N ALA A 158 -10.68 9.43 -3.97
CA ALA A 158 -10.23 9.47 -2.59
C ALA A 158 -9.34 10.68 -2.31
N LEU A 159 -8.53 11.11 -3.28
CA LEU A 159 -7.75 12.34 -3.18
C LEU A 159 -8.67 13.57 -3.15
N ASP A 160 -9.62 13.65 -4.08
CA ASP A 160 -10.61 14.72 -4.17
C ASP A 160 -11.44 14.83 -2.88
N ALA A 161 -11.97 13.71 -2.38
CA ALA A 161 -12.70 13.68 -1.11
C ALA A 161 -11.84 14.15 0.08
N THR A 162 -10.54 13.83 0.07
CA THR A 162 -9.61 14.28 1.10
C THR A 162 -9.35 15.78 1.02
N MET A 163 -9.12 16.32 -0.19
CA MET A 163 -8.90 17.75 -0.40
C MET A 163 -10.13 18.57 -0.01
N LYS A 164 -11.33 18.15 -0.44
CA LYS A 164 -12.60 18.78 -0.05
C LYS A 164 -12.80 18.79 1.46
N ALA A 165 -12.46 17.70 2.13
CA ALA A 165 -12.55 17.63 3.59
C ALA A 165 -11.58 18.60 4.28
N ILE A 166 -10.37 18.76 3.73
CA ILE A 166 -9.35 19.73 4.19
C ILE A 166 -9.83 21.17 4.00
N GLU A 167 -10.33 21.50 2.82
CA GLU A 167 -10.87 22.84 2.51
C GLU A 167 -12.02 23.19 3.46
N LYS A 168 -12.97 22.26 3.64
CA LYS A 168 -14.09 22.44 4.57
C LYS A 168 -13.64 22.70 6.00
N ALA A 169 -12.63 21.96 6.47
CA ALA A 169 -12.09 22.14 7.81
C ALA A 169 -11.35 23.47 7.98
N SER A 170 -10.60 23.89 6.96
CA SER A 170 -9.93 25.19 6.93
C SER A 170 -10.94 26.34 7.00
N ALA A 171 -12.01 26.27 6.20
CA ALA A 171 -13.09 27.27 6.23
C ALA A 171 -13.78 27.34 7.61
N GLU A 172 -14.04 26.19 8.23
CA GLU A 172 -14.63 26.14 9.56
C GLU A 172 -13.68 26.69 10.64
N PHE A 173 -12.39 26.40 10.55
CA PHE A 173 -11.37 26.95 11.44
C PHE A 173 -11.32 28.48 11.34
N GLN A 174 -11.26 29.03 10.13
CA GLN A 174 -11.25 30.48 9.90
C GLN A 174 -12.51 31.15 10.44
N ARG A 175 -13.69 30.54 10.22
CA ARG A 175 -14.95 31.03 10.77
C ARG A 175 -14.90 31.12 12.30
N ARG A 176 -14.43 30.06 12.97
CA ARG A 176 -14.30 30.01 14.43
C ARG A 176 -13.28 31.04 14.95
N ALA A 177 -12.15 31.21 14.26
CA ALA A 177 -11.14 32.19 14.63
C ALA A 177 -11.68 33.63 14.55
N ARG A 178 -12.46 33.96 13.51
CA ARG A 178 -13.11 35.28 13.39
C ARG A 178 -14.11 35.53 14.51
N THR A 179 -15.02 34.59 14.77
CA THR A 179 -16.01 34.72 15.85
C THR A 179 -15.34 34.85 17.23
N HIS A 180 -14.23 34.15 17.46
CA HIS A 180 -13.46 34.30 18.69
C HIS A 180 -12.87 35.71 18.84
N ASN A 181 -12.29 36.25 17.77
CA ASN A 181 -11.72 37.60 17.78
C ASN A 181 -12.81 38.67 17.96
N GLU A 182 -13.96 38.54 17.31
CA GLU A 182 -15.11 39.43 17.48
C GLU A 182 -15.62 39.44 18.93
N ARG A 183 -15.69 38.27 19.57
CA ARG A 183 -16.03 38.16 21.00
C ARG A 183 -14.97 38.82 21.89
N ALA A 184 -13.68 38.57 21.65
CA ALA A 184 -12.60 39.16 22.42
C ALA A 184 -12.60 40.69 22.36
N VAL A 185 -12.88 41.28 21.18
CA VAL A 185 -13.05 42.73 21.02
C VAL A 185 -14.30 43.21 21.78
N ALA A 186 -15.41 42.49 21.68
CA ALA A 186 -16.65 42.85 22.39
C ALA A 186 -16.49 42.83 23.91
N TYR A 187 -15.69 41.91 24.48
CA TYR A 187 -15.40 41.88 25.93
C TYR A 187 -14.34 42.92 26.36
N GLY A 188 -13.42 43.29 25.47
CA GLY A 188 -12.41 44.33 25.74
C GLY A 188 -12.94 45.76 25.67
N ALA A 189 -14.09 45.99 25.04
CA ALA A 189 -14.74 47.29 24.94
C ALA A 189 -15.70 47.60 26.11
N VAL A 190 -15.82 46.70 27.10
CA VAL A 190 -16.67 46.86 28.31
C VAL A 190 -15.83 47.18 29.56
N ALA A 191 -14.57 47.59 29.38
CA ALA A 191 -13.69 48.11 30.44
C ALA A 191 -13.46 49.60 30.22
#